data_AF-A0A822HCW8-F1
#
_entry.id   AF-A0A822HCW8-F1
#
_cell.length_a   1.000
_cell.length_b   1.000
_cell.length_c   1.000
_cell.angle_alpha   90.00
_cell.angle_beta   90.00
_cell.angle_gamma   90.00
#
_symmetry.space_group_name_H-M   'P 1'
#
loop_
_entity.id
_entity.type
_entity.pdbx_description
1 polymer ?
#
loop_
_entity_poly.entity_id
_entity_poly.type
_entity_poly.pdbx_seq_one_letter_code
_entity_poly.pdbx_strand_id
1 'polypeptide(L)'
;MMEGIVLSGEDLHLLTPKCSCVYAPRGVVHTFRNINGINARPALLQFWFSPAGIENYFQQVSCALNQKPPDLDLVMEIAKEWGIDIIGSPNWSIAG
;
A
#
# COMPACT_ATOMS: atom_id res chain seq x y z
N MET A 1 -16.45 9.98 14.83
CA MET A 1 -15.16 9.60 14.19
C MET A 1 -15.47 9.13 12.79
N MET A 2 -14.76 9.64 11.79
CA MET A 2 -15.00 9.33 10.39
C MET A 2 -14.17 8.11 10.01
N GLU A 3 -14.83 7.00 9.68
CA GLU A 3 -14.15 5.78 9.26
C GLU A 3 -13.62 5.95 7.83
N GLY A 4 -12.32 5.68 7.60
CA GLY A 4 -11.75 5.78 6.26
C GLY A 4 -10.38 5.14 6.10
N ILE A 5 -9.86 5.23 4.88
CA ILE A 5 -8.48 4.93 4.53
C ILE A 5 -7.83 6.27 4.19
N VAL A 6 -6.58 6.47 4.59
CA VAL A 6 -5.78 7.58 4.06
C VAL A 6 -4.89 7.04 2.97
N LEU A 7 -5.00 7.62 1.77
CA LEU A 7 -4.02 7.46 0.70
C LEU A 7 -3.04 8.63 0.75
N SER A 8 -1.74 8.35 0.74
CA SER A 8 -0.67 9.35 0.77
C SER A 8 0.16 9.23 -0.50
N GLY A 9 0.21 10.30 -1.29
CA GLY A 9 1.26 10.55 -2.29
C GLY A 9 2.22 11.64 -1.81
N GLU A 10 3.15 12.08 -2.66
CA GLU A 10 4.18 13.09 -2.30
C GLU A 10 3.57 14.38 -1.71
N ASP A 11 2.37 14.80 -2.14
CA ASP A 11 1.71 16.03 -1.64
C ASP A 11 0.19 15.87 -1.35
N LEU A 12 -0.35 14.65 -1.35
CA LEU A 12 -1.80 14.44 -1.23
C LEU A 12 -2.15 13.38 -0.20
N HIS A 13 -2.83 13.80 0.87
CA HIS A 13 -3.46 12.93 1.86
C HIS A 13 -4.98 12.95 1.67
N LEU A 14 -5.54 11.88 1.11
CA LEU A 14 -6.99 11.75 0.95
C LEU A 14 -7.56 10.91 2.08
N LEU A 15 -8.40 11.52 2.93
CA LEU A 15 -9.31 10.76 3.76
C LEU A 15 -10.45 10.23 2.89
N THR A 16 -10.48 8.92 2.64
CA THR A 16 -11.50 8.31 1.80
C THR A 16 -12.61 7.71 2.66
N PRO A 17 -13.86 8.22 2.60
CA PRO A 17 -15.02 7.56 3.18
C PRO A 17 -15.24 6.16 2.58
N LYS A 18 -16.11 5.37 3.23
CA LYS A 18 -16.59 4.09 2.68
C LYS A 18 -17.12 4.25 1.25
N CYS A 19 -16.92 3.22 0.43
CA CYS A 19 -17.35 3.16 -0.97
C CYS A 19 -16.72 4.21 -1.89
N SER A 20 -15.63 4.87 -1.46
CA SER A 20 -14.85 5.74 -2.34
C SER A 20 -13.94 4.93 -3.26
N CYS A 21 -13.61 5.50 -4.42
CA CYS A 21 -12.62 4.98 -5.34
C CYS A 21 -11.51 6.01 -5.52
N VAL A 22 -10.25 5.58 -5.52
CA VAL A 22 -9.10 6.42 -5.83
C VAL A 22 -8.30 5.79 -6.95
N TYR A 23 -7.91 6.62 -7.92
CA TYR A 23 -7.07 6.24 -9.03
C TYR A 23 -5.63 6.67 -8.76
N ALA A 24 -4.71 5.71 -8.74
CA ALA A 24 -3.27 5.95 -8.63
C ALA A 24 -2.60 5.59 -9.97
N PRO A 25 -2.27 6.56 -10.82
CA PRO A 25 -1.61 6.29 -12.10
C PRO A 25 -0.16 5.84 -11.90
N ARG A 26 0.40 5.19 -12.92
CA ARG A 26 1.83 4.83 -12.95
C ARG A 26 2.71 6.06 -12.78
N GLY A 27 3.84 5.89 -12.09
CA GLY A 27 4.80 6.96 -11.82
C GLY A 27 4.39 7.90 -10.69
N VAL A 28 3.19 7.75 -10.11
CA VAL A 28 2.78 8.50 -8.92
C VAL A 28 3.01 7.62 -7.69
N VAL A 29 3.87 8.12 -6.80
CA VAL A 29 4.08 7.55 -5.48
C VAL A 29 2.77 7.53 -4.71
N HIS A 30 2.43 6.38 -4.12
CA HIS A 30 1.23 6.24 -3.30
C HIS A 30 1.39 5.17 -2.23
N THR A 31 0.67 5.32 -1.14
CA THR A 31 0.53 4.34 -0.05
C THR A 31 -0.81 4.51 0.65
N PHE A 32 -1.22 3.57 1.49
CA PHE A 32 -2.48 3.65 2.24
C PHE A 32 -2.36 3.15 3.68
N ARG A 33 -3.22 3.67 4.58
CA ARG A 33 -3.40 3.10 5.93
C ARG A 33 -4.86 3.13 6.38
N ASN A 34 -5.25 2.15 7.18
CA ASN A 34 -6.49 2.22 7.97
C ASN A 34 -6.25 3.13 9.17
N ILE A 35 -7.04 4.22 9.30
CA ILE A 35 -6.81 5.26 10.30
C ILE A 35 -7.58 5.10 11.62
N ASN A 36 -8.38 4.04 11.77
CA ASN A 36 -9.33 3.94 12.89
C ASN A 36 -8.72 3.44 14.23
N GLY A 37 -7.39 3.55 14.42
CA GLY A 37 -6.69 3.19 15.66
C GLY A 37 -6.69 1.69 16.00
N ILE A 38 -6.26 1.35 17.23
CA ILE A 38 -6.01 -0.04 17.67
C ILE A 38 -7.28 -0.91 17.75
N ASN A 39 -8.46 -0.27 17.80
CA ASN A 39 -9.78 -0.92 17.87
C ASN A 39 -10.58 -0.75 16.56
N ALA A 40 -9.90 -0.38 15.47
CA ALA A 40 -10.49 -0.29 14.14
C ALA A 40 -11.08 -1.63 13.70
N ARG A 41 -12.27 -1.61 13.10
CA ARG A 41 -12.67 -2.73 12.24
C ARG A 41 -11.74 -2.79 11.02
N PRO A 42 -11.37 -4.00 10.55
CA PRO A 42 -10.67 -4.14 9.28
C PRO A 42 -11.41 -3.40 8.16
N ALA A 43 -10.71 -2.56 7.41
CA ALA A 43 -11.25 -1.95 6.21
C ALA A 43 -11.18 -2.95 5.05
N LEU A 44 -12.24 -3.03 4.26
CA LEU A 44 -12.23 -3.78 3.00
C LEU A 44 -11.73 -2.86 1.90
N LEU A 45 -10.68 -3.30 1.20
CA LEU A 45 -10.07 -2.57 0.09
C LEU A 45 -9.95 -3.52 -1.11
N GLN A 46 -10.48 -3.08 -2.25
CA GLN A 46 -10.36 -3.77 -3.53
C GLN A 46 -9.36 -3.02 -4.40
N PHE A 47 -8.36 -3.73 -4.90
CA PHE A 47 -7.44 -3.19 -5.90
C PHE A 47 -7.80 -3.68 -7.30
N TRP A 48 -7.62 -2.79 -8.28
CA TRP A 48 -7.65 -3.12 -9.70
C TRP A 48 -6.33 -2.67 -10.32
N PHE A 49 -5.65 -3.61 -10.95
CA PHE A 49 -4.36 -3.38 -11.58
C PHE A 49 -4.48 -3.60 -13.09
N SER A 50 -3.85 -2.73 -13.86
CA SER A 50 -3.78 -2.83 -15.31
C SER A 50 -2.36 -2.51 -15.78
N PRO A 51 -1.72 -3.38 -16.58
CA PRO A 51 -2.18 -4.72 -16.98
C PRO A 51 -2.29 -5.67 -15.78
N ALA A 52 -2.97 -6.81 -15.97
CA ALA A 52 -3.08 -7.85 -14.96
C ALA A 52 -1.73 -8.52 -14.65
N GLY A 53 -1.64 -9.30 -13.57
CA GLY A 53 -0.46 -10.13 -13.24
C GLY A 53 0.22 -9.79 -11.91
N ILE A 54 -0.15 -8.70 -11.25
CA ILE A 54 0.44 -8.24 -9.98
C ILE A 54 0.30 -9.26 -8.84
N GLU A 55 -0.68 -10.15 -8.92
CA GLU A 55 -0.89 -11.23 -7.97
C GLU A 55 0.34 -12.14 -7.83
N ASN A 56 1.10 -12.32 -8.91
CA ASN A 56 2.34 -13.10 -8.89
C ASN A 56 3.45 -12.38 -8.12
N TYR A 57 3.52 -11.05 -8.21
CA TYR A 57 4.41 -10.23 -7.37
C TYR A 57 4.10 -10.47 -5.89
N PHE A 58 2.81 -10.36 -5.50
CA PHE A 58 2.41 -10.59 -4.11
C PHE A 58 2.74 -12.01 -3.64
N GLN A 59 2.57 -13.02 -4.49
CA GLN A 59 2.94 -14.40 -4.18
C GLN A 59 4.45 -14.54 -3.91
N GLN A 60 5.30 -13.97 -4.77
CA GLN A 60 6.76 -14.04 -4.61
C GLN A 60 7.22 -13.31 -3.34
N VAL A 61 6.74 -12.08 -3.12
CA VAL A 61 7.08 -11.30 -1.93
C VAL A 61 6.61 -11.99 -0.64
N SER A 62 5.47 -12.69 -0.67
CA SER A 62 5.00 -13.44 0.52
C SER A 62 6.00 -14.50 0.99
N CYS A 63 6.73 -15.13 0.08
CA CYS A 63 7.76 -16.11 0.43
C CYS A 63 8.93 -15.47 1.19
N ALA A 64 9.36 -14.26 0.80
CA ALA A 64 10.40 -13.50 1.47
C ALA A 64 9.94 -12.98 2.86
N LEU A 65 8.70 -12.48 2.94
CA LEU A 65 8.13 -11.94 4.17
C LEU A 65 7.77 -13.00 5.22
N ASN A 66 7.49 -14.24 4.81
CA ASN A 66 7.18 -15.33 5.73
C ASN A 66 8.42 -15.93 6.42
N GLN A 67 9.62 -15.52 6.03
CA GLN A 67 10.86 -15.90 6.71
C GLN A 67 10.97 -15.24 8.09
N LYS A 68 11.78 -15.81 8.98
CA LYS A 68 12.03 -15.28 10.34
C LYS A 68 13.54 -15.16 10.59
N PRO A 69 14.14 -13.95 10.55
CA PRO A 69 13.50 -12.67 10.22
C PRO A 69 13.07 -12.57 8.74
N PRO A 70 12.16 -11.64 8.39
CA PRO A 70 11.82 -11.36 6.99
C PRO A 70 13.06 -10.97 6.19
N ASP A 71 13.18 -11.47 4.97
CA ASP A 71 14.26 -11.14 4.06
C ASP A 71 13.90 -9.88 3.26
N LEU A 72 14.25 -8.71 3.80
CA LEU A 72 13.92 -7.42 3.18
C LEU A 72 14.74 -7.14 1.92
N ASP A 73 15.95 -7.69 1.81
CA ASP A 73 16.78 -7.51 0.62
C ASP A 73 16.13 -8.23 -0.57
N LEU A 74 15.66 -9.47 -0.37
CA LEU A 74 14.91 -10.21 -1.37
C LEU A 74 13.59 -9.52 -1.76
N VAL A 75 12.90 -8.89 -0.80
CA VAL A 75 11.69 -8.09 -1.11
C VAL A 75 12.02 -6.96 -2.09
N MET A 76 13.13 -6.24 -1.87
CA MET A 76 13.55 -5.14 -2.73
C MET A 76 13.99 -5.63 -4.12
N GLU A 77 14.66 -6.79 -4.19
CA GLU A 77 15.04 -7.42 -5.45
C GLU A 77 13.80 -7.81 -6.28
N ILE A 78 12.83 -8.51 -5.67
CA ILE A 78 11.57 -8.88 -6.33
C ILE A 78 10.81 -7.63 -6.79
N ALA A 79 10.69 -6.59 -5.94
CA ALA A 79 10.02 -5.35 -6.32
C ALA A 79 10.62 -4.73 -7.57
N LYS A 80 11.95 -4.68 -7.67
CA LYS A 80 12.67 -4.15 -8.82
C LYS A 80 12.42 -4.96 -10.10
N GLU A 81 12.38 -6.29 -10.02
CA GLU A 81 12.04 -7.15 -11.18
C GLU A 81 10.65 -6.87 -11.74
N TRP A 82 9.72 -6.48 -10.86
CA TRP A 82 8.34 -6.13 -11.20
C TRP A 82 8.14 -4.65 -11.57
N GLY A 83 9.22 -3.85 -11.60
CA GLY A 83 9.15 -2.41 -11.88
C GLY A 83 8.46 -1.60 -10.78
N ILE A 84 8.57 -2.05 -9.53
CA ILE A 84 8.03 -1.40 -8.33
C ILE A 84 9.19 -0.80 -7.53
N ASP A 85 9.14 0.51 -7.32
CA ASP A 85 10.07 1.22 -6.44
C ASP A 85 9.47 1.39 -5.05
N ILE A 86 10.08 0.78 -4.04
CA ILE A 86 9.71 0.97 -2.62
C ILE A 86 10.55 2.11 -2.05
N ILE A 87 9.91 3.27 -1.84
CA ILE A 87 10.58 4.52 -1.48
C ILE A 87 10.78 4.73 0.04
N GLY A 88 10.43 3.74 0.86
CA GLY A 88 10.56 3.81 2.32
C GLY A 88 9.27 4.21 3.05
N SER A 89 9.41 4.66 4.29
CA SER A 89 8.25 4.94 5.15
C SER A 89 7.61 6.27 4.77
N PRO A 90 6.27 6.31 4.58
CA PRO A 90 5.56 7.55 4.29
C PRO A 90 5.54 8.49 5.50
N ASN A 91 5.52 9.80 5.24
CA ASN A 91 5.33 10.80 6.27
C ASN A 91 3.85 10.89 6.66
N TRP A 92 3.47 10.23 7.75
CA TRP A 92 2.09 10.21 8.24
C TRP A 92 1.68 11.42 9.09
N SER A 93 2.57 12.38 9.34
CA SER A 93 2.32 13.51 10.27
C SER A 93 1.16 14.43 9.88
N ILE A 94 0.65 14.31 8.65
CA ILE A 94 -0.42 15.15 8.08
C ILE A 94 -1.79 14.44 8.13
N ALA A 95 -1.81 13.15 8.44
CA ALA A 95 -3.03 12.39 8.69
C ALA A 95 -3.25 12.37 10.20
N GLY A 96 -4.07 13.32 10.69
CA GLY A 96 -4.36 13.55 12.11
C GLY A 96 -4.83 12.34 12.90
#